data_AF-A0AAW2D8R4-F1
#
_entry.id   AF-A0AAW2D8R4-F1
#
_cell.length_a   1.000
_cell.length_b   1.000
_cell.length_c   1.000
_cell.angle_alpha   90.00
_cell.angle_beta   90.00
_cell.angle_gamma   90.00
#
_symmetry.space_group_name_H-M   'P 1'
#
loop_
_entity.id
_entity.type
_entity.pdbx_description
1 polymer ?
#
loop_
_entity_poly.entity_id
_entity_poly.type
_entity_poly.pdbx_seq_one_letter_code
_entity_poly.pdbx_strand_id
1 'polypeptide(L)' 'MLFAILQQQRSIIQMRTILKVVDNLGATKVMCIQALKGKKGARFGDTIVASVEEAHPN' A
#
# COMPACT_ATOMS: atom_id res chain seq x y z
N MET A 1 -25.84 -0.63 -4.43
CA MET A 1 -24.77 0.10 -3.70
C MET A 1 -24.38 -0.58 -2.39
N LEU A 2 -25.33 -1.03 -1.54
CA LEU A 2 -25.04 -1.74 -0.27
C LEU A 2 -24.23 -3.06 -0.44
N PHE A 3 -24.45 -3.78 -1.55
CA PHE A 3 -23.76 -5.04 -1.83
C PHE A 3 -22.26 -4.90 -2.16
N ALA A 4 -21.82 -3.73 -2.65
CA ALA A 4 -20.42 -3.52 -3.07
C ALA A 4 -19.48 -3.31 -1.86
N ILE A 5 -19.97 -2.73 -0.77
CA ILE A 5 -19.19 -2.51 0.47
C ILE A 5 -18.87 -3.85 1.15
N LEU A 6 -19.77 -4.84 1.05
CA LEU A 6 -19.60 -6.16 1.68
C LEU A 6 -18.58 -7.07 0.97
N GLN A 7 -18.22 -6.75 -0.28
CA GLN A 7 -17.30 -7.55 -1.10
C GLN A 7 -15.89 -6.95 -1.16
N GLN A 8 -15.54 -6.01 -0.27
CA GLN A 8 -14.16 -5.53 -0.23
C GLN A 8 -13.24 -6.68 0.22
N GLN A 9 -12.67 -7.36 -0.77
CA GLN A 9 -11.71 -8.42 -0.61
C GLN A 9 -10.64 -7.91 0.37
N ARG A 10 -10.51 -8.58 1.53
CA ARG A 10 -9.51 -8.21 2.53
C ARG A 10 -8.12 -8.61 2.02
N SER A 11 -7.60 -7.86 1.06
CA SER A 11 -6.21 -7.97 0.63
C SER A 11 -5.31 -7.50 1.77
N ILE A 12 -4.43 -8.38 2.22
CA ILE A 12 -3.40 -8.06 3.20
C ILE A 12 -2.17 -7.60 2.42
N ILE A 13 -1.66 -6.41 2.75
CA ILE A 13 -0.41 -5.88 2.21
C ILE A 13 0.73 -6.53 2.99
N GLN A 14 1.58 -7.28 2.31
CA GLN A 14 2.73 -7.97 2.90
C GLN A 14 4.05 -7.44 2.32
N MET A 15 5.17 -7.89 2.87
CA MET A 15 6.51 -7.54 2.36
C MET A 15 6.60 -7.83 0.85
N ARG A 16 7.27 -6.96 0.10
CA ARG A 16 7.42 -6.99 -1.37
C ARG A 16 6.13 -6.74 -2.18
N THR A 17 5.02 -6.36 -1.54
CA THR A 17 3.83 -5.93 -2.27
C THR A 17 4.10 -4.58 -2.93
N ILE A 18 3.96 -4.51 -4.26
CA ILE A 18 4.04 -3.26 -5.01
C ILE A 18 2.67 -2.59 -5.00
N LEU A 19 2.63 -1.34 -4.53
CA LEU A 19 1.43 -0.52 -4.43
C LEU A 19 1.56 0.67 -5.37
N LYS A 20 0.44 1.03 -6.01
CA LYS A 20 0.32 2.28 -6.75
C LYS A 20 0.25 3.44 -5.75
N VAL A 21 1.07 4.45 -5.95
CA VAL A 21 0.99 5.69 -5.20
C VAL A 21 -0.10 6.57 -5.82
N VAL A 22 -0.94 7.15 -4.96
CA VAL A 22 -2.02 8.07 -5.36
C VAL A 22 -1.84 9.39 -4.61
N ASP A 23 -0.62 9.92 -4.70
CA ASP A 23 -0.24 11.26 -4.24
C ASP A 23 0.19 12.11 -5.44
N ASN A 24 0.60 13.36 -5.17
CA ASN A 24 1.08 14.31 -6.17
C ASN A 24 2.58 14.64 -6.01
N LEU A 25 3.35 13.81 -5.29
CA LEU A 25 4.75 14.10 -4.92
C LEU A 25 5.79 13.44 -5.84
N GLY A 26 5.34 12.78 -6.91
CA GLY A 26 6.20 12.30 -7.99
C GLY A 26 6.48 10.80 -7.96
N ALA A 27 6.33 10.12 -6.81
CA ALA A 27 6.37 8.67 -6.74
C ALA A 27 5.13 8.05 -7.41
N THR A 28 5.31 6.99 -8.18
CA THR A 28 4.21 6.29 -8.89
C THR A 28 3.99 4.88 -8.35
N LYS A 29 5.07 4.22 -7.91
CA LYS A 29 5.02 2.90 -7.27
C LYS A 29 5.93 2.83 -6.06
N VAL A 30 5.46 2.12 -5.04
CA VAL A 30 6.23 1.81 -3.84
C VAL A 30 6.14 0.33 -3.51
N MET A 31 7.21 -0.25 -2.97
CA MET A 31 7.23 -1.62 -2.46
C MET A 31 7.15 -1.61 -0.94
N CYS A 32 6.21 -2.38 -0.37
CA CYS A 32 6.11 -2.55 1.08
C CYS A 32 7.35 -3.28 1.63
N ILE A 33 8.04 -2.65 2.58
CA ILE A 33 9.15 -3.24 3.33
C ILE A 33 8.63 -3.85 4.62
N GLN A 34 7.77 -3.12 5.34
CA GLN A 34 7.28 -3.53 6.65
C GLN A 34 5.95 -2.85 7.01
N ALA A 35 5.03 -3.59 7.63
CA ALA A 35 3.89 -3.00 8.32
C ALA A 35 4.32 -2.46 9.69
N LEU A 36 3.95 -1.22 10.03
CA LEU A 36 4.31 -0.65 11.33
C LEU A 36 3.60 -1.37 12.49
N LYS A 37 4.13 -1.15 13.70
CA LYS A 37 3.63 -1.74 14.97
C LYS A 37 3.82 -3.27 15.07
N GLY A 38 4.83 -3.82 14.41
CA GLY A 38 5.21 -5.24 14.54
C GLY A 38 4.21 -6.23 13.90
N LYS A 39 3.35 -5.75 12.99
CA LYS A 39 2.38 -6.60 12.31
C LYS A 39 3.03 -7.37 11.16
N LYS A 40 2.57 -8.61 10.91
CA LYS A 40 3.01 -9.44 9.76
C LYS A 40 2.51 -8.93 8.41
N GLY A 41 1.51 -8.04 8.40
CA GLY A 41 0.95 -7.42 7.21
C GLY A 41 0.05 -6.25 7.58
N ALA A 42 -0.22 -5.39 6.62
CA ALA A 42 -1.05 -4.21 6.77
C ALA A 42 -2.43 -4.41 6.12
N ARG A 43 -3.43 -3.77 6.70
CA ARG A 43 -4.78 -3.63 6.15
C ARG A 43 -5.06 -2.16 5.83
N PHE A 44 -6.21 -1.90 5.21
CA PHE A 44 -6.67 -0.53 5.02
C PHE A 44 -6.65 0.25 6.35
N GLY A 45 -6.03 1.44 6.34
CA GLY A 45 -5.85 2.30 7.51
C GLY A 45 -4.58 2.03 8.32
N ASP A 46 -3.81 0.98 8.04
CA ASP A 46 -2.49 0.77 8.65
C ASP A 46 -1.41 1.59 7.93
N THR A 47 -0.40 2.02 8.68
CA THR A 47 0.81 2.66 8.14
C THR A 47 1.88 1.61 7.84
N ILE A 48 2.58 1.79 6.72
CA ILE A 48 3.68 0.93 6.28
C ILE A 48 4.97 1.74 6.09
N VAL A 49 6.11 1.05 6.14
CA VAL A 49 7.38 1.52 5.61
C VAL A 49 7.54 0.95 4.21
N ALA A 50 7.88 1.79 3.23
CA ALA A 50 7.98 1.39 1.83
C ALA A 50 9.19 2.02 1.12
N SER A 51 9.75 1.33 0.13
CA SER A 51 10.74 1.88 -0.81
C SER A 51 10.02 2.45 -2.03
N VAL A 52 10.54 3.56 -2.57
CA VAL A 52 10.12 4.09 -3.88
C VAL A 52 10.77 3.23 -4.96
N GLU A 53 9.95 2.62 -5.81
CA GLU A 53 10.41 1.78 -6.93
C GLU A 53 10.41 2.57 -8.24
N GLU A 54 9.42 3.43 -8.43
CA GLU A 54 9.28 4.29 -9.60
C GLU A 54 8.85 5.69 -9.18
N ALA A 55 9.49 6.70 -9.78
CA ALA A 55 9.16 8.11 -9.61
C ALA A 55 9.40 8.86 -10.92
N HIS A 56 8.76 10.03 -11.06
CA HIS A 56 9.05 10.94 -12.16
C HIS A 56 10.50 11.45 -12.04
N PRO A 57 11.27 11.50 -13.14
CA PRO A 57 12.58 12.15 -13.13
C PRO A 57 12.39 13.65 -12.88
N ASN A 58 13.15 14.18 -11.92
CA ASN A 58 13.13 15.61 -11.58
C ASN A 58 13.81 16.47 -12.64
#